data_AF-A0A7M6DRT4-F1
#
_entry.id   AF-A0A7M6DRT4-F1
#
_cell.length_a   1.000
_cell.length_b   1.000
_cell.length_c   1.000
_cell.angle_alpha   90.00
_cell.angle_beta   90.00
_cell.angle_gamma   90.00
#
_symmetry.space_group_name_H-M   'P 1'
#
loop_
_entity.id
_entity.type
_entity.pdbx_description
1 polymer ?
#
loop_
_entity_poly.entity_id
_entity_poly.type
_entity_poly.pdbx_seq_one_letter_code
_entity_poly.pdbx_strand_id
1 'polypeptide(L)'
;MSSKVKFLALLVALVDLCHGSIITHIISSKEVVRTHNKLRTRVGTPDLSGDFFLAIKAKDCAFKMLRDDDNILEHPCDPSKDKQGENIYSVKSDGRTSEQALTVYERAFRVWESEEKDINFADPDWAFKMDSTSTSKPVFHYTQLVWRSTTKVGCGLASNGGESIVVCRYSPKGNTATVSSLQYNVPVPPQTAPVTCEDNKDFAATLCKDLSVCASFGSMCKKSCGLC
;
A
#
# COMPACT_ATOMS: atom_id res chain seq x y z
N MET A 1 45.78 11.53 -63.08
CA MET A 1 44.30 11.62 -63.08
C MET A 1 43.79 10.19 -62.97
N SER A 2 43.01 9.72 -62.00
CA SER A 2 42.14 10.35 -61.01
C SER A 2 42.13 9.44 -59.76
N SER A 3 42.35 10.05 -58.60
CA SER A 3 42.19 9.45 -57.28
C SER A 3 40.69 9.28 -57.00
N LYS A 4 40.28 8.08 -56.56
CA LYS A 4 38.98 7.87 -55.91
C LYS A 4 39.20 7.26 -54.54
N VAL A 5 39.64 8.10 -53.62
CA VAL A 5 39.26 8.02 -52.20
C VAL A 5 37.75 8.21 -52.12
N LYS A 6 37.09 7.47 -51.19
CA LYS A 6 35.76 7.70 -50.54
C LYS A 6 35.04 6.34 -50.39
N PHE A 7 34.52 5.90 -49.25
CA PHE A 7 34.35 6.45 -47.91
C PHE A 7 34.30 5.23 -46.97
N LEU A 8 35.04 5.28 -45.88
CA LEU A 8 34.88 4.35 -44.76
C LEU A 8 33.48 4.59 -44.18
N ALA A 9 32.56 3.64 -44.35
CA ALA A 9 31.28 3.68 -43.65
C ALA A 9 31.55 3.42 -42.17
N LEU A 10 31.77 4.49 -41.43
CA LEU A 10 31.71 4.47 -39.97
C LEU A 10 30.26 4.10 -39.62
N LEU A 11 30.02 2.82 -39.35
CA LEU A 11 28.84 2.39 -38.60
C LEU A 11 28.97 3.03 -37.23
N VAL A 12 28.44 4.25 -37.09
CA VAL A 12 27.97 4.73 -35.80
C VAL A 12 26.86 3.75 -35.45
N ALA A 13 27.20 2.72 -34.67
CA ALA A 13 26.20 2.08 -33.84
C ALA A 13 25.62 3.22 -33.01
N LEU A 14 24.45 3.71 -33.41
CA LEU A 14 23.54 4.36 -32.49
C LEU A 14 23.35 3.31 -31.40
N VAL A 15 24.12 3.43 -30.33
CA VAL A 15 23.64 3.07 -29.03
C VAL A 15 22.45 4.00 -28.87
N ASP A 16 21.28 3.54 -29.32
CA ASP A 16 20.06 3.90 -28.63
C ASP A 16 20.37 3.52 -27.18
N LEU A 17 20.79 4.51 -26.39
CA LEU A 17 20.63 4.43 -24.96
C LEU A 17 19.12 4.36 -24.79
N CYS A 18 18.57 3.15 -24.86
CA CYS A 18 17.23 2.87 -24.41
C CYS A 18 17.21 3.38 -22.98
N HIS A 19 16.58 4.55 -22.80
CA HIS A 19 16.02 4.97 -21.53
C HIS A 19 15.34 3.73 -20.94
N GLY A 20 15.75 3.36 -19.72
CA GLY A 20 15.59 2.02 -19.17
C GLY A 20 14.24 1.37 -19.47
N SER A 21 14.27 0.14 -20.00
CA SER A 21 13.06 -0.61 -20.31
C SER A 21 12.13 -0.65 -19.10
N ILE A 22 10.85 -0.30 -19.29
CA ILE A 22 9.84 -0.42 -18.24
C ILE A 22 9.65 -1.91 -17.92
N ILE A 23 9.87 -2.26 -16.66
CA ILE A 23 9.62 -3.59 -16.13
C ILE A 23 8.23 -3.58 -15.50
N THR A 24 7.46 -4.66 -15.69
CA THR A 24 6.17 -4.84 -15.04
C THR A 24 6.12 -6.16 -14.29
N HIS A 25 5.43 -6.17 -13.15
CA HIS A 25 5.29 -7.34 -12.29
C HIS A 25 3.84 -7.52 -11.86
N ILE A 26 3.38 -8.77 -11.84
CA ILE A 26 2.26 -9.18 -11.00
C ILE A 26 2.85 -9.46 -9.61
N ILE A 27 2.28 -8.85 -8.57
CA ILE A 27 2.70 -9.14 -7.20
C ILE A 27 2.12 -10.51 -6.81
N SER A 28 2.93 -11.32 -6.13
CA SER A 28 2.53 -12.67 -5.67
C SER A 28 1.18 -12.64 -4.95
N SER A 29 0.20 -13.36 -5.49
CA SER A 29 -1.14 -13.44 -4.90
C SER A 29 -1.11 -13.92 -3.44
N LYS A 30 -0.20 -14.86 -3.12
CA LYS A 30 -0.01 -15.34 -1.75
C LYS A 30 0.41 -14.22 -0.81
N GLU A 31 1.37 -13.39 -1.22
CA GLU A 31 1.86 -12.29 -0.38
C GLU A 31 0.86 -11.15 -0.28
N VAL A 32 0.14 -10.83 -1.36
CA VAL A 32 -0.95 -9.85 -1.36
C VAL A 32 -2.03 -10.27 -0.37
N VAL A 33 -2.54 -11.50 -0.48
CA VAL A 33 -3.58 -12.04 0.41
C VAL A 33 -3.09 -12.10 1.85
N ARG A 34 -1.88 -12.61 2.10
CA ARG A 34 -1.29 -12.67 3.45
C ARG A 34 -1.25 -11.30 4.12
N THR A 35 -0.78 -10.28 3.39
CA THR A 35 -0.59 -8.93 3.91
C THR A 35 -1.94 -8.26 4.20
N HIS A 36 -2.90 -8.35 3.27
CA HIS A 36 -4.25 -7.83 3.46
C HIS A 36 -4.99 -8.54 4.61
N ASN A 37 -4.97 -9.87 4.62
CA ASN A 37 -5.76 -10.63 5.59
C ASN A 37 -5.20 -10.53 7.01
N LYS A 38 -3.90 -10.26 7.18
CA LYS A 38 -3.33 -9.91 8.49
C LYS A 38 -4.00 -8.65 9.06
N LEU A 39 -4.13 -7.60 8.25
CA LEU A 39 -4.83 -6.37 8.63
C LEU A 39 -6.32 -6.62 8.86
N ARG A 40 -7.00 -7.32 7.94
CA ARG A 40 -8.44 -7.59 8.02
C ARG A 40 -8.82 -8.44 9.24
N THR A 41 -8.00 -9.43 9.57
CA THR A 41 -8.14 -10.21 10.82
C THR A 41 -8.02 -9.31 12.04
N ARG A 42 -7.02 -8.41 12.09
CA ARG A 42 -6.80 -7.48 13.21
C ARG A 42 -8.03 -6.59 13.47
N VAL A 43 -8.71 -6.15 12.41
CA VAL A 43 -9.87 -5.24 12.51
C VAL A 43 -11.22 -5.95 12.43
N GLY A 44 -11.25 -7.27 12.27
CA GLY A 44 -12.49 -8.06 12.26
C GLY A 44 -13.30 -8.01 10.96
N THR A 45 -12.64 -7.90 9.79
CA THR A 45 -13.30 -8.05 8.48
C THR A 45 -12.97 -9.40 7.82
N PRO A 46 -13.87 -9.96 6.97
CA PRO A 46 -13.64 -11.25 6.33
C PRO A 46 -12.43 -11.25 5.40
N ASP A 47 -11.73 -12.37 5.30
CA ASP A 47 -10.56 -12.52 4.45
C ASP A 47 -10.84 -12.25 2.95
N LEU A 48 -9.86 -11.66 2.27
CA LEU A 48 -9.84 -11.55 0.82
C LEU A 48 -9.26 -12.82 0.19
N SER A 49 -9.69 -13.08 -1.03
CA SER A 49 -9.05 -14.03 -1.95
C SER A 49 -8.27 -13.29 -3.03
N GLY A 50 -7.21 -13.93 -3.53
CA GLY A 50 -6.46 -13.39 -4.65
C GLY A 50 -7.19 -13.60 -5.97
N ASP A 51 -7.20 -12.60 -6.84
CA ASP A 51 -7.76 -12.71 -8.19
C ASP A 51 -6.72 -12.31 -9.25
N PHE A 52 -6.41 -13.27 -10.12
CA PHE A 52 -5.36 -13.12 -11.13
C PHE A 52 -5.70 -12.06 -12.19
N PHE A 53 -6.97 -11.94 -12.59
CA PHE A 53 -7.39 -10.95 -13.57
C PHE A 53 -7.34 -9.53 -12.99
N LEU A 54 -7.68 -9.36 -11.71
CA LEU A 54 -7.45 -8.09 -11.01
C LEU A 54 -5.97 -7.71 -11.00
N ALA A 55 -5.07 -8.67 -10.81
CA ALA A 55 -3.64 -8.41 -10.79
C ALA A 55 -3.08 -8.04 -12.18
N ILE A 56 -3.58 -8.65 -13.25
CA ILE A 56 -3.27 -8.24 -14.63
C ILE A 56 -3.72 -6.80 -14.87
N LYS A 57 -4.98 -6.48 -14.55
CA LYS A 57 -5.52 -5.12 -14.71
C LYS A 57 -4.72 -4.09 -13.92
N ALA A 58 -4.32 -4.42 -12.70
CA ALA A 58 -3.49 -3.56 -11.87
C ALA A 58 -2.10 -3.33 -12.48
N LYS A 59 -1.44 -4.38 -12.98
CA LYS A 59 -0.15 -4.28 -13.67
C LYS A 59 -0.25 -3.42 -14.92
N ASP A 60 -1.28 -3.63 -15.74
CA ASP A 60 -1.49 -2.85 -16.97
C ASP A 60 -1.78 -1.39 -16.67
N CYS A 61 -2.51 -1.11 -15.59
CA CYS A 61 -2.71 0.24 -15.11
C CYS A 61 -1.39 0.90 -14.71
N ALA A 62 -0.60 0.25 -13.84
CA ALA A 62 0.69 0.78 -13.39
C ALA A 62 1.61 1.10 -14.58
N PHE A 63 1.60 0.24 -15.61
CA PHE A 63 2.36 0.44 -16.83
C PHE A 63 1.91 1.66 -17.64
N LYS A 64 0.60 1.89 -17.75
CA LYS A 64 0.05 3.07 -18.44
C LYS A 64 0.45 4.36 -17.71
N MET A 65 0.21 4.42 -16.40
CA MET A 65 0.56 5.59 -15.58
C MET A 65 2.03 5.97 -15.66
N LEU A 66 2.92 4.97 -15.75
CA LEU A 66 4.35 5.20 -15.84
C LEU A 66 4.81 5.63 -17.25
N ARG A 67 3.98 5.40 -18.27
CA ARG A 67 4.23 5.82 -19.66
C ARG A 67 3.66 7.18 -19.99
N ASP A 68 2.61 7.60 -19.29
CA ASP A 68 1.96 8.87 -19.55
C ASP A 68 2.83 10.01 -19.00
N ASP A 69 3.43 10.79 -19.90
CA ASP A 69 4.40 11.87 -19.60
C ASP A 69 3.81 13.00 -18.72
N ASP A 70 2.48 13.11 -18.67
CA ASP A 70 1.79 14.08 -17.83
C ASP A 70 1.76 13.67 -16.33
N ASN A 71 2.24 12.46 -16.00
CA ASN A 71 2.35 11.90 -14.66
C ASN A 71 1.03 11.98 -13.86
N ILE A 72 -0.08 11.90 -14.58
CA ILE A 72 -1.41 12.05 -14.01
C ILE A 72 -1.76 10.72 -13.33
N LEU A 73 -1.70 10.69 -12.01
CA LEU A 73 -2.25 9.64 -11.17
C LEU A 73 -3.79 9.73 -11.18
N GLU A 74 -4.39 9.59 -12.36
CA GLU A 74 -5.83 9.70 -12.56
C GLU A 74 -6.52 8.40 -12.18
N HIS A 75 -7.52 8.51 -11.31
CA HIS A 75 -8.44 7.44 -10.98
C HIS A 75 -9.76 7.60 -11.77
N PRO A 76 -10.38 6.50 -12.22
CA PRO A 76 -9.84 5.15 -12.34
C PRO A 76 -8.99 5.00 -13.60
N CYS A 77 -7.91 4.23 -13.49
CA CYS A 77 -7.04 3.86 -14.60
C CYS A 77 -7.71 3.01 -15.71
N ASP A 78 -8.97 2.61 -15.48
CA ASP A 78 -9.89 2.09 -16.48
C ASP A 78 -11.22 2.88 -16.35
N PRO A 79 -11.52 3.80 -17.29
CA PRO A 79 -12.74 4.60 -17.26
C PRO A 79 -13.98 3.80 -17.70
N SER A 80 -13.82 2.53 -18.13
CA SER A 80 -14.96 1.65 -18.26
C SER A 80 -15.58 1.44 -16.86
N LYS A 81 -16.89 1.18 -16.82
CA LYS A 81 -17.74 1.14 -15.62
C LYS A 81 -17.38 -0.01 -14.64
N ASP A 82 -16.11 -0.20 -14.34
CA ASP A 82 -15.62 -1.25 -13.47
C ASP A 82 -16.09 -0.96 -12.05
N LYS A 83 -16.86 -1.89 -11.51
CA LYS A 83 -17.28 -1.94 -10.10
C LYS A 83 -16.11 -2.34 -9.19
N GLN A 84 -14.90 -1.88 -9.51
CA GLN A 84 -13.65 -2.22 -8.84
C GLN A 84 -13.11 -1.02 -8.06
N GLY A 85 -12.52 -1.29 -6.91
CA GLY A 85 -11.75 -0.32 -6.14
C GLY A 85 -10.31 -0.28 -6.62
N GLU A 86 -9.58 0.77 -6.25
CA GLU A 86 -8.20 0.98 -6.68
C GLU A 86 -7.42 1.70 -5.57
N ASN A 87 -6.23 1.17 -5.22
CA ASN A 87 -5.22 1.90 -4.45
C ASN A 87 -3.96 2.05 -5.30
N ILE A 88 -3.34 3.23 -5.26
CA ILE A 88 -2.15 3.56 -6.04
C ILE A 88 -1.06 4.09 -5.11
N TYR A 89 0.18 3.76 -5.42
CA TYR A 89 1.35 4.29 -4.74
C TYR A 89 2.46 4.52 -5.76
N SER A 90 3.04 5.71 -5.77
CA SER A 90 4.23 6.01 -6.56
C SER A 90 5.41 6.32 -5.65
N VAL A 91 6.59 5.84 -6.02
CA VAL A 91 7.85 6.16 -5.36
C VAL A 91 8.96 6.36 -6.39
N LYS A 92 9.70 7.46 -6.25
CA LYS A 92 10.92 7.69 -7.03
C LYS A 92 12.05 6.80 -6.51
N SER A 93 12.83 6.24 -7.43
CA SER A 93 14.07 5.51 -7.15
C SER A 93 15.25 6.34 -7.66
N ASP A 94 16.40 6.24 -7.02
CA ASP A 94 17.61 6.95 -7.45
C ASP A 94 18.29 6.30 -8.66
N GLY A 95 17.67 5.27 -9.25
CA GLY A 95 18.18 4.54 -10.42
C GLY A 95 19.39 3.66 -10.12
N ARG A 96 19.90 3.65 -8.88
CA ARG A 96 21.11 2.91 -8.51
C ARG A 96 20.81 1.49 -8.04
N THR A 97 19.55 1.21 -7.67
CA THR A 97 19.13 -0.12 -7.22
C THR A 97 17.80 -0.53 -7.84
N SER A 98 17.74 -1.77 -8.35
CA SER A 98 16.48 -2.41 -8.69
C SER A 98 15.84 -2.96 -7.42
N GLU A 99 14.91 -2.20 -6.84
CA GLU A 99 14.15 -2.68 -5.68
C GLU A 99 13.21 -3.82 -6.11
N GLN A 100 13.16 -4.88 -5.31
CA GLN A 100 12.26 -6.00 -5.58
C GLN A 100 10.80 -5.54 -5.54
N ALA A 101 9.99 -5.99 -6.50
CA ALA A 101 8.59 -5.57 -6.61
C ALA A 101 7.77 -5.81 -5.32
N LEU A 102 8.09 -6.87 -4.58
CA LEU A 102 7.46 -7.17 -3.29
C LEU A 102 7.77 -6.10 -2.24
N THR A 103 9.01 -5.63 -2.15
CA THR A 103 9.42 -4.60 -1.17
C THR A 103 8.70 -3.27 -1.42
N VAL A 104 8.57 -2.88 -2.69
CA VAL A 104 7.83 -1.67 -3.08
C VAL A 104 6.34 -1.82 -2.75
N TYR A 105 5.74 -2.99 -3.03
CA TYR A 105 4.36 -3.29 -2.64
C TYR A 105 4.16 -3.23 -1.11
N GLU A 106 5.07 -3.80 -0.32
CA GLU A 106 4.96 -3.76 1.14
C GLU A 106 5.10 -2.34 1.69
N ARG A 107 5.90 -1.49 1.04
CA ARG A 107 5.99 -0.05 1.37
C ARG A 107 4.67 0.66 1.05
N ALA A 108 4.10 0.41 -0.14
CA ALA A 108 2.79 0.94 -0.52
C ALA A 108 1.71 0.53 0.50
N PHE A 109 1.68 -0.75 0.87
CA PHE A 109 0.73 -1.27 1.85
C PHE A 109 0.87 -0.59 3.21
N ARG A 110 2.09 -0.40 3.72
CA ARG A 110 2.32 0.31 5.00
C ARG A 110 1.85 1.76 4.97
N VAL A 111 2.05 2.46 3.84
CA VAL A 111 1.57 3.84 3.68
C VAL A 111 0.05 3.88 3.74
N TRP A 112 -0.61 3.02 2.95
CA TRP A 112 -2.07 2.91 2.94
C TRP A 112 -2.64 2.47 4.30
N GLU A 113 -2.03 1.49 4.97
CA GLU A 113 -2.44 1.04 6.31
C GLU A 113 -2.31 2.18 7.33
N SER A 114 -1.27 3.01 7.22
CA SER A 114 -1.01 4.08 8.19
C SER A 114 -2.05 5.19 8.21
N GLU A 115 -2.92 5.28 7.20
CA GLU A 115 -4.03 6.22 7.16
C GLU A 115 -5.10 5.93 8.22
N GLU A 116 -5.12 4.72 8.81
CA GLU A 116 -5.97 4.39 9.95
C GLU A 116 -5.88 5.42 11.08
N LYS A 117 -4.67 5.91 11.37
CA LYS A 117 -4.40 6.87 12.45
C LYS A 117 -5.08 8.23 12.22
N ASP A 118 -5.48 8.50 10.99
CA ASP A 118 -6.09 9.75 10.58
C ASP A 118 -7.63 9.67 10.65
N ILE A 119 -8.19 8.52 11.05
CA ILE A 119 -9.61 8.32 11.36
C ILE A 119 -9.84 8.41 12.87
N ASN A 120 -10.59 9.42 13.31
CA ASN A 120 -10.99 9.54 14.71
C ASN A 120 -12.22 8.66 15.02
N PHE A 121 -12.02 7.36 15.23
CA PHE A 121 -13.11 6.42 15.54
C PHE A 121 -13.84 6.71 16.88
N ALA A 122 -13.28 7.54 17.76
CA ALA A 122 -13.95 7.95 19.00
C ALA A 122 -15.06 8.99 18.75
N ASP A 123 -15.04 9.63 17.57
CA ASP A 123 -16.04 10.59 17.14
C ASP A 123 -17.24 9.86 16.54
N PRO A 124 -18.46 9.98 17.09
CA PRO A 124 -19.64 9.29 16.54
C PRO A 124 -19.94 9.69 15.09
N ASP A 125 -19.46 10.87 14.66
CA ASP A 125 -19.65 11.42 13.32
C ASP A 125 -18.44 11.20 12.40
N TRP A 126 -17.48 10.32 12.78
CA TRP A 126 -16.26 10.08 12.00
C TRP A 126 -16.53 9.81 10.51
N ALA A 127 -17.56 8.99 10.24
CA ALA A 127 -17.93 8.61 8.88
C ALA A 127 -18.54 9.78 8.09
N PHE A 128 -19.28 10.67 8.74
CA PHE A 128 -19.83 11.88 8.11
C PHE A 128 -18.71 12.88 7.78
N LYS A 129 -17.72 13.00 8.67
CA LYS A 129 -16.55 13.87 8.46
C LYS A 129 -15.66 13.39 7.32
N MET A 130 -15.65 12.08 7.05
CA MET A 130 -15.01 11.48 5.88
C MET A 130 -15.79 11.65 4.57
N ASP A 131 -17.13 11.68 4.64
CA ASP A 131 -18.02 11.89 3.47
C ASP A 131 -18.06 13.36 3.04
N SER A 132 -17.76 14.28 3.97
CA SER A 132 -17.62 15.70 3.66
C SER A 132 -16.36 15.95 2.83
N THR A 133 -16.46 16.80 1.81
CA THR A 133 -15.39 17.28 0.92
C THR A 133 -14.27 18.06 1.64
N SER A 134 -14.03 17.77 2.91
CA SER A 134 -13.09 18.43 3.82
C SER A 134 -11.71 17.79 3.70
N THR A 135 -10.89 18.45 2.91
CA THR A 135 -9.44 18.36 2.80
C THR A 135 -8.73 18.29 4.16
N SER A 136 -8.40 17.11 4.66
CA SER A 136 -7.20 17.04 5.51
C SER A 136 -6.32 15.82 5.31
N LYS A 137 -6.81 14.60 5.11
CA LYS A 137 -5.96 13.46 4.69
C LYS A 137 -6.77 12.40 3.93
N PRO A 138 -6.32 11.92 2.76
CA PRO A 138 -7.00 10.82 2.09
C PRO A 138 -6.83 9.57 2.96
N VAL A 139 -7.92 9.08 3.55
CA VAL A 139 -7.98 7.81 4.30
C VAL A 139 -8.59 6.68 3.46
N PHE A 140 -8.83 6.98 2.18
CA PHE A 140 -9.53 6.12 1.24
C PHE A 140 -8.74 4.86 0.89
N HIS A 141 -7.41 4.87 1.04
CA HIS A 141 -6.64 3.65 0.81
C HIS A 141 -6.86 2.68 1.97
N TYR A 142 -6.74 3.14 3.22
CA TYR A 142 -7.02 2.30 4.39
C TYR A 142 -8.42 1.70 4.34
N THR A 143 -9.46 2.53 4.12
CA THR A 143 -10.83 2.04 4.10
C THR A 143 -11.08 1.00 3.02
N GLN A 144 -10.40 1.09 1.87
CA GLN A 144 -10.46 0.07 0.83
C GLN A 144 -9.79 -1.25 1.27
N LEU A 145 -8.66 -1.20 1.99
CA LEU A 145 -7.99 -2.41 2.51
C LEU A 145 -8.90 -3.20 3.45
N VAL A 146 -9.61 -2.50 4.33
CA VAL A 146 -10.46 -3.10 5.37
C VAL A 146 -11.92 -3.26 4.97
N TRP A 147 -12.32 -2.82 3.78
CA TRP A 147 -13.72 -2.80 3.33
C TRP A 147 -14.38 -4.19 3.43
N ARG A 148 -15.37 -4.35 4.31
CA ARG A 148 -16.02 -5.63 4.61
C ARG A 148 -16.55 -6.35 3.37
N SER A 149 -17.21 -5.62 2.48
CA SER A 149 -17.88 -6.21 1.31
C SER A 149 -16.92 -6.53 0.14
N THR A 150 -15.68 -6.06 0.19
CA THR A 150 -14.64 -6.44 -0.79
C THR A 150 -14.22 -7.87 -0.49
N THR A 151 -14.11 -8.71 -1.53
CA THR A 151 -13.81 -10.16 -1.38
C THR A 151 -12.59 -10.61 -2.18
N LYS A 152 -12.17 -9.80 -3.15
CA LYS A 152 -11.08 -10.12 -4.08
C LYS A 152 -10.10 -8.98 -4.20
N VAL A 153 -8.82 -9.33 -4.35
CA VAL A 153 -7.73 -8.38 -4.59
C VAL A 153 -6.71 -8.92 -5.59
N GLY A 154 -6.15 -8.04 -6.39
CA GLY A 154 -4.97 -8.33 -7.22
C GLY A 154 -4.12 -7.07 -7.39
N CYS A 155 -2.80 -7.22 -7.34
CA CYS A 155 -1.88 -6.08 -7.40
C CYS A 155 -0.80 -6.28 -8.46
N GLY A 156 -0.38 -5.16 -9.05
CA GLY A 156 0.68 -5.12 -10.05
C GLY A 156 1.56 -3.89 -9.86
N LEU A 157 2.73 -3.94 -10.47
CA LEU A 157 3.73 -2.88 -10.42
C LEU A 157 4.30 -2.62 -11.81
N ALA A 158 4.65 -1.37 -12.09
CA ALA A 158 5.52 -0.99 -13.20
C ALA A 158 6.68 -0.13 -12.68
N SER A 159 7.87 -0.27 -13.27
CA SER A 159 9.04 0.55 -12.95
C SER A 159 9.90 0.83 -14.17
N ASN A 160 10.45 2.04 -14.28
CA ASN A 160 11.36 2.48 -15.34
C ASN A 160 12.78 2.72 -14.81
N GLY A 161 13.07 2.24 -13.58
CA GLY A 161 14.33 2.47 -12.87
C GLY A 161 14.40 3.79 -12.11
N GLY A 162 13.71 4.86 -12.56
CA GLY A 162 13.61 6.14 -11.85
C GLY A 162 12.35 6.30 -11.00
N GLU A 163 11.33 5.50 -11.27
CA GLU A 163 10.05 5.50 -10.56
C GLU A 163 9.45 4.10 -10.56
N SER A 164 8.70 3.79 -9.51
CA SER A 164 7.88 2.58 -9.41
C SER A 164 6.47 2.94 -8.99
N ILE A 165 5.48 2.42 -9.73
CA ILE A 165 4.07 2.59 -9.45
C ILE A 165 3.49 1.23 -9.06
N VAL A 166 2.86 1.15 -7.89
CA VAL A 166 2.08 0.00 -7.42
C VAL A 166 0.60 0.33 -7.56
N VAL A 167 -0.16 -0.61 -8.11
CA VAL A 167 -1.62 -0.55 -8.17
C VAL A 167 -2.17 -1.82 -7.55
N CYS A 168 -3.21 -1.69 -6.74
CA CYS A 168 -4.03 -2.81 -6.28
C CYS A 168 -5.49 -2.57 -6.69
N ARG A 169 -6.12 -3.60 -7.27
CA ARG A 169 -7.52 -3.60 -7.67
C ARG A 169 -8.34 -4.48 -6.73
N TYR A 170 -9.54 -4.02 -6.39
CA TYR A 170 -10.42 -4.64 -5.41
C TYR A 170 -11.78 -4.93 -6.00
N SER A 171 -12.40 -6.06 -5.66
CA SER A 171 -13.75 -6.38 -6.12
C SER A 171 -14.60 -7.08 -5.04
N PRO A 172 -15.88 -6.71 -4.88
CA PRO A 172 -16.51 -5.46 -5.32
C PRO A 172 -15.75 -4.22 -4.84
N LYS A 173 -16.00 -3.05 -5.45
CA LYS A 173 -15.37 -1.80 -5.03
C LYS A 173 -15.76 -1.41 -3.60
N GLY A 174 -14.80 -0.86 -2.88
CA GLY A 174 -15.04 -0.16 -1.63
C GLY A 174 -15.40 1.30 -1.84
N ASN A 175 -15.39 2.06 -0.74
CA ASN A 175 -15.53 3.52 -0.72
C ASN A 175 -16.77 4.03 -1.47
N THR A 176 -17.92 3.37 -1.31
CA THR A 176 -19.20 3.84 -1.86
C THR A 176 -19.76 4.98 -1.02
N ALA A 177 -20.34 5.98 -1.70
CA ALA A 177 -20.60 7.35 -1.23
C ALA A 177 -21.79 7.52 -0.25
N THR A 178 -21.88 6.71 0.79
CA THR A 178 -22.80 6.99 1.90
C THR A 178 -22.15 6.73 3.26
N VAL A 179 -22.46 7.58 4.24
CA VAL A 179 -22.08 7.39 5.65
C VAL A 179 -22.45 6.00 6.17
N SER A 180 -23.65 5.51 5.85
CA SER A 180 -24.11 4.18 6.27
C SER A 180 -23.25 3.06 5.68
N SER A 181 -22.78 3.22 4.44
CA SER A 181 -21.88 2.27 3.80
C SER A 181 -20.51 2.27 4.46
N LEU A 182 -19.98 3.44 4.81
CA LEU A 182 -18.71 3.57 5.53
C LEU A 182 -18.77 2.87 6.89
N GLN A 183 -19.80 3.16 7.69
CA GLN A 183 -20.00 2.57 9.02
C GLN A 183 -20.14 1.05 8.99
N TYR A 184 -20.80 0.50 7.97
CA TYR A 184 -20.94 -0.96 7.82
C TYR A 184 -19.64 -1.65 7.39
N ASN A 185 -18.89 -1.01 6.49
CA ASN A 185 -17.74 -1.66 5.83
C ASN A 185 -16.40 -1.42 6.50
N VAL A 186 -16.25 -0.34 7.26
CA VAL A 186 -14.99 0.00 7.95
C VAL A 186 -15.23 -0.26 9.44
N PRO A 187 -14.75 -1.39 9.98
CA PRO A 187 -14.91 -1.67 11.40
C PRO A 187 -14.10 -0.66 12.21
N VAL A 188 -14.65 -0.27 13.36
CA VAL A 188 -13.85 0.36 14.41
C VAL A 188 -12.85 -0.71 14.86
N PRO A 189 -11.53 -0.47 14.72
CA PRO A 189 -10.53 -1.39 15.24
C PRO A 189 -10.86 -1.69 16.71
N PRO A 190 -10.61 -2.91 17.20
CA PRO A 190 -10.72 -3.17 18.64
C PRO A 190 -9.98 -2.03 19.34
N GLN A 191 -10.69 -1.27 20.19
CA GLN A 191 -9.98 -0.31 21.02
C GLN A 191 -8.98 -1.15 21.76
N THR A 192 -7.70 -0.99 21.45
CA THR A 192 -6.67 -1.55 22.31
C THR A 192 -6.93 -0.86 23.63
N ALA A 193 -7.60 -1.56 24.55
CA ALA A 193 -7.48 -1.23 25.96
C ALA A 193 -5.99 -0.98 26.15
N PRO A 194 -5.58 0.15 26.75
CA PRO A 194 -4.17 0.46 26.91
C PRO A 194 -3.50 -0.80 27.42
N VAL A 195 -2.61 -1.38 26.61
CA VAL A 195 -2.10 -2.75 26.79
C VAL A 195 -1.77 -2.92 28.26
N THR A 196 -2.64 -3.60 29.00
CA THR A 196 -2.39 -3.78 30.42
C THR A 196 -1.30 -4.84 30.50
N CYS A 197 -0.38 -4.69 31.44
CA CYS A 197 0.71 -5.65 31.63
C CYS A 197 0.21 -7.10 31.89
N GLU A 198 -1.09 -7.26 32.18
CA GLU A 198 -1.74 -8.55 32.42
C GLU A 198 -1.85 -9.41 31.15
N ASP A 199 -2.04 -8.80 29.99
CA ASP A 199 -2.28 -9.51 28.73
C ASP A 199 -1.00 -9.97 28.03
N ASN A 200 0.18 -9.51 28.49
CA ASN A 200 1.45 -9.80 27.82
C ASN A 200 2.63 -9.89 28.79
N LYS A 201 2.47 -10.70 29.85
CA LYS A 201 3.46 -10.86 30.94
C LYS A 201 4.86 -11.21 30.45
N ASP A 202 4.99 -12.02 29.40
CA ASP A 202 6.30 -12.46 28.88
C ASP A 202 7.02 -11.33 28.14
N PHE A 203 6.29 -10.50 27.39
CA PHE A 203 6.84 -9.32 26.72
C PHE A 203 7.18 -8.23 27.74
N ALA A 204 6.31 -7.97 28.71
CA ALA A 204 6.53 -7.02 29.80
C ALA A 204 7.74 -7.43 30.68
N ALA A 205 7.89 -8.72 30.98
CA ALA A 205 9.05 -9.26 31.71
C ALA A 205 10.35 -9.14 30.92
N THR A 206 10.30 -9.19 29.59
CA THR A 206 11.46 -8.97 28.72
C THR A 206 11.86 -7.49 28.69
N LEU A 207 10.88 -6.58 28.65
CA LEU A 207 11.09 -5.13 28.67
C LEU A 207 11.62 -4.63 30.04
N CYS A 208 11.10 -5.13 31.17
CA CYS A 208 11.56 -4.71 32.50
C CYS A 208 12.97 -5.25 32.85
N LYS A 209 13.53 -6.21 32.09
CA LYS A 209 14.93 -6.65 32.23
C LYS A 209 15.93 -5.65 31.63
N ASP A 210 15.47 -4.73 30.77
CA ASP A 210 16.28 -3.63 30.28
C ASP A 210 16.29 -2.49 31.31
N LEU A 211 17.44 -2.30 31.97
CA LEU A 211 17.64 -1.29 33.02
C LEU A 211 17.32 0.14 32.56
N SER A 212 17.45 0.42 31.26
CA SER A 212 17.14 1.75 30.70
C SER A 212 15.63 2.05 30.71
N VAL A 213 14.80 1.02 30.49
CA VAL A 213 13.33 1.13 30.47
C VAL A 213 12.76 1.16 31.89
N CYS A 214 13.35 0.38 32.81
CA CYS A 214 12.98 0.38 34.22
C CYS A 214 13.23 1.73 34.91
N ALA A 215 14.25 2.50 34.49
CA ALA A 215 14.49 3.83 35.03
C ALA A 215 13.37 4.83 34.68
N SER A 216 12.76 4.70 33.50
CA SER A 216 11.69 5.61 33.03
C SER A 216 10.29 5.17 33.48
N PHE A 217 10.07 3.87 33.70
CA PHE A 217 8.75 3.29 34.01
C PHE A 217 8.71 2.51 35.34
N GLY A 218 9.66 2.76 36.25
CA GLY A 218 9.90 1.93 37.45
C GLY A 218 8.70 1.77 38.39
N SER A 219 7.81 2.77 38.49
CA SER A 219 6.58 2.66 39.29
C SER A 219 5.54 1.73 38.64
N MET A 220 5.53 1.60 37.31
CA MET A 220 4.66 0.68 36.57
C MET A 220 5.21 -0.76 36.60
N CYS A 221 6.51 -0.98 36.35
CA CYS A 221 7.11 -2.34 36.40
C CYS A 221 6.94 -2.97 37.80
N LYS A 222 7.14 -2.20 38.88
CA LYS A 222 7.03 -2.70 40.26
C LYS A 222 5.61 -3.12 40.65
N LYS A 223 4.59 -2.38 40.18
CA LYS A 223 3.18 -2.65 40.46
C LYS A 223 2.62 -3.81 39.63
N SER A 224 3.20 -4.06 38.45
CA SER A 224 2.63 -4.97 37.44
C SER A 224 3.34 -6.32 37.29
N CYS A 225 4.64 -6.43 37.61
CA CYS A 225 5.40 -7.68 37.40
C CYS A 225 5.96 -8.31 38.68
N GLY A 226 5.89 -7.64 39.84
CA GLY A 226 6.43 -8.15 41.11
C GLY A 226 7.95 -8.40 41.12
N LEU A 227 8.67 -7.99 40.08
CA LEU A 227 10.10 -8.20 39.87
C LEU A 227 10.78 -6.85 39.66
N CYS A 228 11.12 -6.18 40.76
CA CYS A 228 12.14 -5.14 40.94
C CYS A 228 12.26 -4.81 42.44
#